data_AF-A0A5M4B654-F1
#
_entry.id   AF-A0A5M4B654-F1
#
_cell.length_a   1.000
_cell.length_b   1.000
_cell.length_c   1.000
_cell.angle_alpha   90.00
_cell.angle_beta   90.00
_cell.angle_gamma   90.00
#
_symmetry.space_group_name_H-M   'P 1'
#
loop_
_entity.id
_entity.type
_entity.pdbx_description
1 polymer ?
#
loop_
_entity_poly.entity_id
_entity_poly.type
_entity_poly.pdbx_seq_one_letter_code
_entity_poly.pdbx_strand_id
1 'polypeptide(L)'
;MNINKIKHLFVVLAVVLLQAVVTSCNKDDDNKIEEIIIRKPKVEDLEIGYQNSKKAHPESDLHLEAYITAEETIKSVRVQITPKESGISWFVDITYTKGFAGNKEANLHQHYDIPKKAKEGTYDVLIIVTDAKGNKTIVEDTLTIERDPSLPMATQRSNSYENNMLNVKAKVSALNKLASIHVKVKNIEHTYTDDDLVGQTSYDLDKNIDVSSLANGHYHFFVTITDQKGKKFSYEGHFDKK
;
A
#
# COMPACT_ATOMS: atom_id res chain seq x y z
N MET A 1 105.12 -1.33 11.58
CA MET A 1 104.40 -0.45 12.54
C MET A 1 103.36 -1.33 13.23
N ASN A 2 103.73 -2.14 14.22
CA ASN A 2 104.07 -1.84 15.61
C ASN A 2 102.88 -1.32 16.43
N ILE A 3 102.76 -1.89 17.64
CA ILE A 3 102.14 -1.36 18.88
C ILE A 3 100.77 -1.94 19.30
N ASN A 4 100.88 -2.92 20.21
CA ASN A 4 100.37 -2.95 21.59
C ASN A 4 98.90 -2.63 21.95
N LYS A 5 98.34 -3.57 22.72
CA LYS A 5 97.72 -3.49 24.08
C LYS A 5 96.86 -2.25 24.42
N ILE A 6 95.72 -2.50 25.09
CA ILE A 6 95.24 -1.87 26.35
C ILE A 6 93.77 -2.31 26.55
N LYS A 7 93.49 -3.26 27.47
CA LYS A 7 93.09 -3.11 28.88
C LYS A 7 91.64 -2.61 29.09
N HIS A 8 90.87 -3.51 29.72
CA HIS A 8 89.78 -3.31 30.71
C HIS A 8 88.86 -2.10 30.59
N LEU A 9 87.53 -2.33 30.60
CA LEU A 9 86.70 -1.99 31.78
C LEU A 9 85.29 -2.58 31.64
N PHE A 10 84.83 -3.19 32.74
CA PHE A 10 83.49 -3.68 33.05
C PHE A 10 82.34 -2.81 32.52
N VAL A 11 81.31 -3.43 31.93
CA VAL A 11 79.90 -3.19 32.30
C VAL A 11 79.11 -4.48 32.11
N VAL A 12 78.48 -4.92 33.19
CA VAL A 12 77.55 -6.03 33.33
C VAL A 12 76.25 -5.71 32.58
N LEU A 13 75.76 -6.62 31.73
CA LEU A 13 74.33 -6.93 31.68
C LEU A 13 74.10 -8.32 31.07
N ALA A 14 73.66 -9.24 31.92
CA ALA A 14 73.34 -10.62 31.58
C ALA A 14 72.02 -10.70 30.79
N VAL A 15 72.05 -11.38 29.64
CA VAL A 15 70.83 -11.91 29.00
C VAL A 15 71.20 -13.23 28.32
N VAL A 16 70.94 -14.36 29.00
CA VAL A 16 70.85 -15.69 28.36
C VAL A 16 69.78 -16.54 29.08
N LEU A 17 68.71 -16.84 28.32
CA LEU A 17 67.85 -18.03 28.29
C LEU A 17 67.23 -18.60 29.58
N LEU A 18 65.89 -18.71 29.63
CA LEU A 18 65.20 -20.01 29.75
C LEU A 18 63.69 -19.91 29.42
N GLN A 19 63.16 -21.00 28.89
CA GLN A 19 61.83 -21.15 28.28
C GLN A 19 60.71 -21.29 29.33
N ALA A 20 59.51 -20.81 28.98
CA ALA A 20 58.26 -21.28 29.60
C ALA A 20 57.23 -21.54 28.50
N VAL A 21 56.88 -22.83 28.35
CA VAL A 21 55.75 -23.30 27.56
C VAL A 21 54.49 -23.01 28.37
N VAL A 22 53.63 -22.12 27.88
CA VAL A 22 52.29 -21.93 28.46
C VAL A 22 51.27 -22.64 27.58
N THR A 23 50.67 -23.70 28.13
CA THR A 23 49.52 -24.38 27.54
C THR A 23 48.29 -23.54 27.86
N SER A 24 47.82 -22.73 26.92
CA SER A 24 46.57 -21.98 27.08
C SER A 24 45.40 -22.88 26.71
N CYS A 25 44.86 -23.61 27.67
CA CYS A 25 43.52 -24.16 27.56
C CYS A 25 42.52 -23.01 27.74
N ASN A 26 42.14 -22.35 26.65
CA ASN A 26 40.88 -21.62 26.64
C ASN A 26 39.77 -22.66 26.43
N LYS A 27 38.90 -22.78 27.42
CA LYS A 27 37.61 -23.44 27.21
C LYS A 27 36.88 -22.57 26.20
N ASP A 28 36.80 -23.05 24.97
CA ASP A 28 35.90 -22.51 23.96
C ASP A 28 34.48 -22.73 24.48
N ASP A 29 33.94 -21.70 25.14
CA ASP A 29 32.53 -21.59 25.44
C ASP A 29 31.86 -21.21 24.13
N ASP A 30 31.47 -22.24 23.37
CA ASP A 30 30.63 -22.15 22.17
C ASP A 30 29.22 -21.65 22.56
N ASN A 31 29.13 -20.46 23.16
CA ASN A 31 27.93 -19.65 23.09
C ASN A 31 27.84 -19.08 21.67
N LYS A 32 27.51 -19.97 20.72
CA LYS A 32 26.89 -19.54 19.47
C LYS A 32 25.59 -18.86 19.88
N ILE A 33 25.62 -17.53 19.93
CA ILE A 33 24.40 -16.74 19.88
C ILE A 33 23.73 -17.16 18.57
N GLU A 34 22.73 -18.03 18.64
CA GLU A 34 21.79 -18.18 17.54
C GLU A 34 21.24 -16.78 17.29
N GLU A 35 21.58 -16.18 16.14
CA GLU A 35 20.92 -14.95 15.71
C GLU A 35 19.41 -15.21 15.77
N ILE A 36 18.72 -14.49 16.65
CA ILE A 36 17.26 -14.51 16.68
C ILE A 36 16.82 -13.94 15.33
N ILE A 37 16.45 -14.82 14.40
CA ILE A 37 15.90 -14.41 13.11
C ILE A 37 14.52 -13.82 13.39
N ILE A 38 14.44 -12.50 13.49
CA ILE A 38 13.17 -11.78 13.64
C ILE A 38 12.45 -11.80 12.30
N ARG A 39 11.42 -12.63 12.20
CA ARG A 39 10.61 -12.76 10.99
C ARG A 39 9.46 -11.76 11.03
N LYS A 40 9.70 -10.61 10.42
CA LYS A 40 8.74 -9.51 10.32
C LYS A 40 7.64 -9.81 9.29
N PRO A 41 6.46 -9.18 9.39
CA PRO A 41 5.48 -9.15 8.31
C PRO A 41 6.06 -8.68 6.98
N LYS A 42 5.38 -8.98 5.88
CA LYS A 42 5.65 -8.41 4.56
C LYS A 42 4.40 -7.72 4.04
N VAL A 43 4.63 -6.72 3.22
CA VAL A 43 3.61 -6.00 2.47
C VAL A 43 4.08 -5.99 1.02
N GLU A 44 3.28 -6.53 0.13
CA GLU A 44 3.55 -6.72 -1.28
C GLU A 44 2.38 -6.13 -2.08
N ASP A 45 2.59 -5.90 -3.38
CA ASP A 45 1.55 -5.44 -4.31
C ASP A 45 0.79 -4.18 -3.86
N LEU A 46 1.51 -3.20 -3.28
CA LEU A 46 0.92 -1.92 -2.88
C LEU A 46 0.46 -1.12 -4.13
N GLU A 47 -0.85 -0.90 -4.23
CA GLU A 47 -1.49 -0.03 -5.21
C GLU A 47 -2.19 1.15 -4.51
N ILE A 48 -1.93 2.37 -4.99
CA ILE A 48 -2.54 3.61 -4.50
C ILE A 48 -3.17 4.38 -5.65
N GLY A 49 -4.46 4.66 -5.53
CA GLY A 49 -5.27 5.31 -6.57
C GLY A 49 -5.54 4.37 -7.74
N TYR A 50 -6.30 4.87 -8.72
CA TYR A 50 -6.69 4.07 -9.88
C TYR A 50 -5.45 3.62 -10.68
N GLN A 51 -5.30 2.31 -10.91
CA GLN A 51 -4.19 1.70 -11.66
C GLN A 51 -2.82 2.11 -11.10
N ASN A 52 -2.71 2.21 -9.78
CA ASN A 52 -1.52 2.67 -9.08
C ASN A 52 -0.97 4.02 -9.57
N SER A 53 -1.86 4.92 -10.00
CA SER A 53 -1.46 6.24 -10.51
C SER A 53 -0.82 7.12 -9.44
N LYS A 54 -1.01 6.81 -8.14
CA LYS A 54 -0.59 7.61 -6.99
C LYS A 54 -1.14 9.03 -7.03
N LYS A 55 -2.30 9.18 -7.66
CA LYS A 55 -3.02 10.44 -7.82
C LYS A 55 -4.45 10.29 -7.36
N ALA A 56 -4.98 11.36 -6.81
CA ALA A 56 -6.40 11.47 -6.50
C ALA A 56 -6.84 12.93 -6.54
N HIS A 57 -8.14 13.16 -6.39
CA HIS A 57 -8.74 14.48 -6.51
C HIS A 57 -9.66 14.77 -5.32
N PRO A 58 -9.89 16.05 -4.98
CA PRO A 58 -10.98 16.38 -4.07
C PRO A 58 -12.30 15.83 -4.59
N GLU A 59 -13.15 15.33 -3.69
CA GLU A 59 -14.45 14.73 -4.01
C GLU A 59 -14.35 13.42 -4.81
N SER A 60 -13.18 12.75 -4.78
CA SER A 60 -12.98 11.41 -5.33
C SER A 60 -12.85 10.34 -4.25
N ASP A 61 -12.87 9.09 -4.71
CA ASP A 61 -12.74 7.88 -3.92
C ASP A 61 -11.32 7.31 -4.13
N LEU A 62 -10.48 7.32 -3.08
CA LEU A 62 -9.12 6.81 -3.15
C LEU A 62 -9.11 5.31 -2.88
N HIS A 63 -8.80 4.52 -3.91
CA HIS A 63 -8.46 3.09 -3.79
C HIS A 63 -7.08 2.89 -3.16
N LEU A 64 -6.97 1.92 -2.25
CA LEU A 64 -5.72 1.46 -1.67
C LEU A 64 -5.77 -0.05 -1.48
N GLU A 65 -4.78 -0.74 -2.04
CA GLU A 65 -4.65 -2.18 -2.00
C GLU A 65 -3.24 -2.63 -1.61
N ALA A 66 -3.12 -3.71 -0.84
CA ALA A 66 -1.85 -4.41 -0.60
C ALA A 66 -2.07 -5.85 -0.13
N TYR A 67 -1.16 -6.75 -0.53
CA TYR A 67 -1.09 -8.10 0.00
C TYR A 67 -0.18 -8.16 1.23
N ILE A 68 -0.67 -8.77 2.31
CA ILE A 68 0.04 -8.80 3.59
C ILE A 68 0.26 -10.25 3.99
N THR A 69 1.50 -10.60 4.34
CA THR A 69 1.83 -11.88 4.95
C THR A 69 2.58 -11.66 6.26
N ALA A 70 2.42 -12.56 7.21
CA ALA A 70 3.17 -12.52 8.45
C ALA A 70 3.41 -13.94 8.93
N GLU A 71 4.67 -14.24 9.29
CA GLU A 71 5.00 -15.56 9.80
C GLU A 71 4.35 -15.80 11.16
N GLU A 72 4.35 -14.80 12.02
CA GLU A 72 3.43 -14.72 13.13
C GLU A 72 2.11 -14.15 12.63
N THR A 73 0.97 -14.60 13.17
CA THR A 73 -0.31 -14.07 12.69
C THR A 73 -0.34 -12.54 12.79
N ILE A 74 -0.93 -11.87 11.81
CA ILE A 74 -1.12 -10.43 11.79
C ILE A 74 -1.89 -10.05 13.06
N LYS A 75 -1.48 -8.95 13.72
CA LYS A 75 -2.19 -8.36 14.85
C LYS A 75 -3.01 -7.16 14.40
N SER A 76 -2.42 -6.29 13.58
CA SER A 76 -3.08 -5.09 13.08
C SER A 76 -2.40 -4.54 11.84
N VAL A 77 -3.17 -3.84 11.01
CA VAL A 77 -2.70 -3.06 9.87
C VAL A 77 -3.14 -1.62 10.08
N ARG A 78 -2.20 -0.68 10.12
CA ARG A 78 -2.51 0.75 10.22
C ARG A 78 -2.17 1.45 8.92
N VAL A 79 -3.11 2.24 8.41
CA VAL A 79 -2.92 3.10 7.25
C VAL A 79 -2.90 4.54 7.72
N GLN A 80 -1.86 5.26 7.35
CA GLN A 80 -1.76 6.71 7.56
C GLN A 80 -1.58 7.40 6.22
N ILE A 81 -2.34 8.47 5.99
CA ILE A 81 -2.20 9.36 4.84
C ILE A 81 -2.17 10.79 5.37
N THR A 82 -1.05 11.48 5.26
CA THR A 82 -0.85 12.80 5.88
C THR A 82 -0.25 13.79 4.89
N PRO A 83 -0.70 15.06 4.86
CA PRO A 83 -0.10 16.06 3.98
C PRO A 83 1.37 16.26 4.36
N LYS A 84 2.27 16.33 3.35
CA LYS A 84 3.69 16.67 3.59
C LYS A 84 3.85 18.12 4.06
N GLU A 85 3.02 19.00 3.52
CA GLU A 85 3.02 20.40 3.89
C GLU A 85 2.27 20.63 5.20
N SER A 86 2.76 21.57 5.99
CA SER A 86 2.14 21.93 7.26
C SER A 86 0.79 22.65 7.05
N GLY A 87 -0.13 22.41 7.97
CA GLY A 87 -1.45 23.03 7.98
C GLY A 87 -2.58 22.01 8.01
N ILE A 88 -3.81 22.50 8.22
CA ILE A 88 -4.99 21.64 8.30
C ILE A 88 -5.39 21.19 6.88
N SER A 89 -5.37 19.89 6.64
CA SER A 89 -5.91 19.24 5.46
C SER A 89 -6.63 17.94 5.85
N TRP A 90 -7.16 17.24 4.86
CA TRP A 90 -7.61 15.85 5.02
C TRP A 90 -6.43 14.95 5.43
N PHE A 91 -6.72 13.94 6.24
CA PHE A 91 -5.75 12.91 6.59
C PHE A 91 -6.50 11.61 6.89
N VAL A 92 -5.79 10.50 6.80
CA VAL A 92 -6.24 9.18 7.25
C VAL A 92 -5.31 8.70 8.34
N ASP A 93 -5.88 8.15 9.41
CA ASP A 93 -5.14 7.41 10.43
C ASP A 93 -6.07 6.36 11.04
N ILE A 94 -6.07 5.17 10.44
CA ILE A 94 -6.98 4.08 10.82
C ILE A 94 -6.18 2.82 11.07
N THR A 95 -6.48 2.14 12.19
CA THR A 95 -5.93 0.83 12.52
C THR A 95 -7.02 -0.24 12.37
N TYR A 96 -6.77 -1.19 11.47
CA TYR A 96 -7.64 -2.34 11.21
C TYR A 96 -7.17 -3.57 11.99
N THR A 97 -8.14 -4.25 12.60
CA THR A 97 -7.95 -5.54 13.27
C THR A 97 -8.93 -6.58 12.74
N LYS A 98 -10.19 -6.20 12.49
CA LYS A 98 -11.19 -7.08 11.87
C LYS A 98 -10.76 -7.47 10.45
N GLY A 99 -10.77 -8.76 10.14
CA GLY A 99 -10.30 -9.31 8.86
C GLY A 99 -8.79 -9.53 8.77
N PHE A 100 -8.01 -9.05 9.75
CA PHE A 100 -6.55 -9.17 9.79
C PHE A 100 -6.06 -9.99 10.98
N ALA A 101 -6.52 -9.65 12.18
CA ALA A 101 -6.02 -10.23 13.43
C ALA A 101 -6.19 -11.76 13.45
N GLY A 102 -5.09 -12.49 13.69
CA GLY A 102 -5.08 -13.96 13.74
C GLY A 102 -4.83 -14.64 12.39
N ASN A 103 -4.83 -13.91 11.27
CA ASN A 103 -4.54 -14.48 9.96
C ASN A 103 -3.04 -14.46 9.65
N LYS A 104 -2.54 -15.43 8.88
CA LYS A 104 -1.16 -15.43 8.36
C LYS A 104 -1.01 -14.58 7.09
N GLU A 105 -2.11 -14.38 6.40
CA GLU A 105 -2.20 -13.61 5.16
C GLU A 105 -3.51 -12.82 5.13
N ALA A 106 -3.50 -11.65 4.49
CA ALA A 106 -4.69 -10.83 4.31
C ALA A 106 -4.49 -9.84 3.15
N ASN A 107 -5.60 -9.47 2.49
CA ASN A 107 -5.61 -8.35 1.55
C ASN A 107 -6.10 -7.10 2.28
N LEU A 108 -5.29 -6.05 2.28
CA LEU A 108 -5.76 -4.71 2.57
C LEU A 108 -6.43 -4.20 1.30
N HIS A 109 -7.72 -3.89 1.37
CA HIS A 109 -8.47 -3.24 0.29
C HIS A 109 -9.36 -2.19 0.93
N GLN A 110 -9.03 -0.92 0.73
CA GLN A 110 -9.73 0.20 1.37
C GLN A 110 -10.01 1.30 0.38
N HIS A 111 -11.15 1.96 0.61
CA HIS A 111 -11.55 3.16 -0.10
C HIS A 111 -11.63 4.31 0.89
N TYR A 112 -11.10 5.46 0.50
CA TYR A 112 -11.18 6.67 1.32
C TYR A 112 -11.80 7.81 0.52
N ASP A 113 -12.93 8.33 0.99
CA ASP A 113 -13.52 9.55 0.42
C ASP A 113 -12.62 10.75 0.72
N ILE A 114 -12.12 11.39 -0.35
CA ILE A 114 -11.36 12.62 -0.24
C ILE A 114 -12.35 13.79 -0.24
N PRO A 115 -12.42 14.59 0.84
CA PRO A 115 -13.38 15.68 0.92
C PRO A 115 -12.98 16.84 0.00
N LYS A 116 -13.95 17.64 -0.43
CA LYS A 116 -13.74 18.87 -1.24
C LYS A 116 -12.66 19.82 -0.70
N LYS A 117 -12.53 19.87 0.62
CA LYS A 117 -11.59 20.73 1.37
C LYS A 117 -10.17 20.17 1.46
N ALA A 118 -9.92 18.94 0.96
CA ALA A 118 -8.57 18.41 0.87
C ALA A 118 -7.72 19.38 0.03
N LYS A 119 -6.57 19.77 0.59
CA LYS A 119 -5.63 20.64 -0.12
C LYS A 119 -4.91 19.84 -1.19
N GLU A 120 -4.62 20.51 -2.29
CA GLU A 120 -3.71 19.98 -3.30
C GLU A 120 -2.31 19.84 -2.71
N GLY A 121 -1.53 18.92 -3.26
CA GLY A 121 -0.15 18.68 -2.87
C GLY A 121 0.16 17.21 -2.63
N THR A 122 1.36 16.97 -2.13
CA THR A 122 1.85 15.62 -1.81
C THR A 122 1.47 15.21 -0.40
N TYR A 123 1.06 13.96 -0.25
CA TYR A 123 0.76 13.30 1.00
C TYR A 123 1.71 12.11 1.17
N ASP A 124 2.19 11.91 2.39
CA ASP A 124 2.88 10.68 2.80
C ASP A 124 1.84 9.59 3.06
N VAL A 125 2.10 8.40 2.54
CA VAL A 125 1.30 7.19 2.78
C VAL A 125 2.16 6.20 3.56
N LEU A 126 1.68 5.76 4.71
CA LEU A 126 2.33 4.75 5.54
C LEU A 126 1.40 3.55 5.75
N ILE A 127 1.90 2.36 5.43
CA ILE A 127 1.27 1.09 5.78
C ILE A 127 2.13 0.42 6.85
N ILE A 128 1.57 0.31 8.06
CA ILE A 128 2.25 -0.25 9.22
C ILE A 128 1.57 -1.55 9.61
N VAL A 129 2.23 -2.67 9.34
CA VAL A 129 1.77 -4.00 9.74
C VAL A 129 2.49 -4.42 11.01
N THR A 130 1.73 -4.82 12.02
CA THR A 130 2.25 -5.38 13.28
C THR A 130 1.77 -6.82 13.42
N ASP A 131 2.66 -7.76 13.72
CA ASP A 131 2.29 -9.14 14.02
C ASP A 131 1.96 -9.39 15.50
N ALA A 132 1.56 -10.62 15.82
CA ALA A 132 1.20 -11.04 17.18
C ALA A 132 2.37 -10.99 18.18
N LYS A 133 3.63 -11.11 17.71
CA LYS A 133 4.83 -10.96 18.55
C LYS A 133 5.27 -9.49 18.69
N GLY A 134 4.61 -8.57 17.98
CA GLY A 134 4.89 -7.14 18.01
C GLY A 134 5.93 -6.69 16.99
N ASN A 135 6.41 -7.58 16.10
CA ASN A 135 7.30 -7.17 15.03
C ASN A 135 6.54 -6.32 14.01
N LYS A 136 7.25 -5.35 13.41
CA LYS A 136 6.65 -4.38 12.50
C LYS A 136 7.35 -4.32 11.16
N THR A 137 6.53 -4.11 10.14
CA THR A 137 6.96 -3.66 8.82
C THR A 137 6.24 -2.37 8.50
N ILE A 138 6.99 -1.40 7.99
CA ILE A 138 6.50 -0.09 7.57
C ILE A 138 6.84 0.02 6.08
N VAL A 139 5.83 0.25 5.26
CA VAL A 139 5.99 0.62 3.85
C VAL A 139 5.57 2.08 3.71
N GLU A 140 6.41 2.84 3.02
CA GLU A 140 6.21 4.27 2.77
C GLU A 140 6.02 4.49 1.27
N ASP A 141 5.07 5.34 0.91
CA ASP A 141 4.86 5.81 -0.46
C ASP A 141 4.27 7.23 -0.43
N THR A 142 3.90 7.76 -1.60
CA THR A 142 3.32 9.09 -1.73
C THR A 142 2.03 9.06 -2.54
N LEU A 143 1.14 10.00 -2.23
CA LEU A 143 -0.07 10.30 -2.98
C LEU A 143 -0.04 11.77 -3.36
N THR A 144 -0.38 12.10 -4.61
CA THR A 144 -0.60 13.49 -5.03
C THR A 144 -2.10 13.77 -5.12
N ILE A 145 -2.58 14.75 -4.36
CA ILE A 145 -3.92 15.31 -4.55
C ILE A 145 -3.81 16.51 -5.49
N GLU A 146 -4.51 16.45 -6.62
CA GLU A 146 -4.56 17.53 -7.61
C GLU A 146 -6.02 17.96 -7.85
N ARG A 147 -6.30 19.25 -8.01
CA ARG A 147 -7.65 19.76 -8.28
C ARG A 147 -7.81 19.95 -9.78
N ASP A 148 -8.64 19.11 -10.36
CA ASP A 148 -9.17 19.36 -11.70
C ASP A 148 -10.71 19.45 -11.61
N PRO A 149 -11.27 20.67 -11.55
CA PRO A 149 -12.71 20.86 -11.39
C PRO A 149 -13.51 20.47 -12.64
N SER A 150 -12.83 20.09 -13.73
CA SER A 150 -13.48 19.66 -14.97
C SER A 150 -13.49 18.14 -15.15
N LEU A 151 -12.96 17.37 -14.19
CA LEU A 151 -13.12 15.92 -14.18
C LEU A 151 -14.60 15.55 -14.09
N PRO A 152 -14.98 14.41 -14.70
CA PRO A 152 -16.24 13.77 -14.36
C PRO A 152 -16.31 13.42 -12.87
N MET A 153 -17.52 13.17 -12.37
CA MET A 153 -17.75 12.71 -11.01
C MET A 153 -19.01 11.87 -10.90
N ALA A 154 -19.07 11.02 -9.87
CA ALA A 154 -20.23 10.21 -9.53
C ALA A 154 -20.61 10.40 -8.06
N THR A 155 -21.89 10.66 -7.80
CA THR A 155 -22.46 10.79 -6.45
C THR A 155 -23.67 9.88 -6.30
N GLN A 156 -24.22 9.74 -5.09
CA GLN A 156 -25.40 8.89 -4.83
C GLN A 156 -25.23 7.47 -5.39
N ARG A 157 -24.01 6.94 -5.23
CA ARG A 157 -23.61 5.62 -5.71
C ARG A 157 -24.35 4.54 -4.92
N SER A 158 -24.92 3.56 -5.59
CA SER A 158 -25.48 2.37 -4.96
C SER A 158 -25.49 1.19 -5.92
N ASN A 159 -25.57 -0.02 -5.37
CA ASN A 159 -25.70 -1.23 -6.14
C ASN A 159 -26.55 -2.27 -5.41
N SER A 160 -27.13 -3.19 -6.17
CA SER A 160 -27.85 -4.34 -5.65
C SER A 160 -27.63 -5.56 -6.56
N TYR A 161 -27.85 -6.75 -6.01
CA TYR A 161 -27.77 -8.01 -6.75
C TYR A 161 -29.06 -8.80 -6.55
N GLU A 162 -29.70 -9.18 -7.65
CA GLU A 162 -30.89 -10.03 -7.66
C GLU A 162 -31.01 -10.80 -8.98
N ASN A 163 -31.40 -12.08 -8.94
CA ASN A 163 -31.68 -12.91 -10.13
C ASN A 163 -30.57 -12.86 -11.20
N ASN A 164 -29.30 -13.02 -10.79
CA ASN A 164 -28.11 -12.93 -11.65
C ASN A 164 -27.86 -11.56 -12.30
N MET A 165 -28.56 -10.50 -11.87
CA MET A 165 -28.34 -9.14 -12.34
C MET A 165 -27.70 -8.29 -11.23
N LEU A 166 -26.57 -7.66 -11.55
CA LEU A 166 -26.00 -6.57 -10.77
C LEU A 166 -26.62 -5.26 -11.28
N ASN A 167 -27.39 -4.57 -10.43
CA ASN A 167 -27.84 -3.23 -10.71
C ASN A 167 -26.83 -2.21 -10.16
N VAL A 168 -26.43 -1.25 -10.99
CA VAL A 168 -25.50 -0.17 -10.63
C VAL A 168 -26.17 1.18 -10.87
N LYS A 169 -26.19 2.01 -9.82
CA LYS A 169 -26.79 3.34 -9.84
C LYS A 169 -25.82 4.43 -9.39
N ALA A 170 -25.86 5.58 -10.06
CA ALA A 170 -25.14 6.78 -9.65
C ALA A 170 -25.70 8.03 -10.34
N LYS A 171 -25.55 9.19 -9.69
CA LYS A 171 -25.67 10.50 -10.35
C LYS A 171 -24.34 10.92 -10.91
N VAL A 172 -24.24 10.94 -12.23
CA VAL A 172 -23.01 11.26 -12.96
C VAL A 172 -23.07 12.70 -13.47
N SER A 173 -21.95 13.42 -13.38
CA SER A 173 -21.78 14.70 -14.07
C SER A 173 -20.42 14.79 -14.74
N ALA A 174 -20.35 15.55 -15.84
CA ALA A 174 -19.14 15.81 -16.59
C ALA A 174 -19.22 17.18 -17.26
N LEU A 175 -18.34 18.11 -16.87
CA LEU A 175 -18.33 19.46 -17.43
C LEU A 175 -18.04 19.46 -18.93
N ASN A 176 -17.14 18.59 -19.38
CA ASN A 176 -16.77 18.48 -20.79
C ASN A 176 -17.67 17.54 -21.59
N LYS A 177 -18.88 17.26 -21.09
CA LYS A 177 -19.87 16.33 -21.65
C LYS A 177 -19.41 14.87 -21.64
N LEU A 178 -20.34 13.96 -21.40
CA LEU A 178 -20.06 12.52 -21.33
C LEU A 178 -19.71 11.96 -22.71
N ALA A 179 -18.71 11.08 -22.74
CA ALA A 179 -18.36 10.26 -23.89
C ALA A 179 -18.77 8.80 -23.69
N SER A 180 -18.55 8.23 -22.51
CA SER A 180 -18.93 6.84 -22.21
C SER A 180 -18.95 6.56 -20.71
N ILE A 181 -19.70 5.53 -20.30
CA ILE A 181 -19.57 4.89 -18.99
C ILE A 181 -19.21 3.42 -19.21
N HIS A 182 -18.10 2.97 -18.64
CA HIS A 182 -17.66 1.57 -18.66
C HIS A 182 -17.92 0.94 -17.29
N VAL A 183 -18.56 -0.22 -17.25
CA VAL A 183 -18.72 -1.04 -16.03
C VAL A 183 -18.04 -2.39 -16.23
N LYS A 184 -17.16 -2.77 -15.30
CA LYS A 184 -16.38 -4.01 -15.34
C LYS A 184 -16.56 -4.83 -14.08
N VAL A 185 -16.81 -6.13 -14.24
CA VAL A 185 -16.88 -7.14 -13.18
C VAL A 185 -16.10 -8.38 -13.62
N LYS A 186 -14.91 -8.62 -13.06
CA LYS A 186 -13.96 -9.66 -13.55
C LYS A 186 -13.77 -9.59 -15.08
N ASN A 187 -14.28 -10.57 -15.81
CA ASN A 187 -14.21 -10.73 -17.26
C ASN A 187 -15.46 -10.23 -18.00
N ILE A 188 -16.44 -9.68 -17.28
CA ILE A 188 -17.67 -9.09 -17.83
C ILE A 188 -17.46 -7.58 -17.91
N GLU A 189 -17.60 -7.01 -19.09
CA GLU A 189 -17.41 -5.59 -19.34
C GLU A 189 -18.56 -5.05 -20.21
N HIS A 190 -19.11 -3.91 -19.82
CA HIS A 190 -20.12 -3.19 -20.58
C HIS A 190 -19.68 -1.74 -20.77
N THR A 191 -19.74 -1.25 -22.00
CA THR A 191 -19.52 0.17 -22.31
C THR A 191 -20.81 0.77 -22.83
N TYR A 192 -21.30 1.81 -22.16
CA TYR A 192 -22.51 2.54 -22.51
C TYR A 192 -22.13 3.82 -23.26
N THR A 193 -22.70 3.97 -24.46
CA THR A 193 -22.54 5.12 -25.36
C THR A 193 -23.87 5.52 -25.99
N ASP A 194 -24.96 5.35 -25.24
CA ASP A 194 -26.33 5.60 -25.71
C ASP A 194 -26.57 7.10 -25.96
N ASP A 195 -27.49 7.46 -26.86
CA ASP A 195 -27.79 8.86 -27.23
C ASP A 195 -28.24 9.72 -26.02
N ASP A 196 -28.89 9.09 -25.04
CA ASP A 196 -29.32 9.75 -23.79
C ASP A 196 -28.15 10.04 -22.83
N LEU A 197 -26.96 9.50 -23.10
CA LEU A 197 -25.74 9.69 -22.30
C LEU A 197 -24.76 10.61 -23.02
N VAL A 198 -24.43 10.31 -24.28
CA VAL A 198 -23.33 10.98 -24.98
C VAL A 198 -23.66 12.45 -25.20
N GLY A 199 -22.71 13.34 -24.88
CA GLY A 199 -22.89 14.77 -25.02
C GLY A 199 -23.62 15.45 -23.85
N GLN A 200 -24.16 14.69 -22.89
CA GLN A 200 -24.80 15.25 -21.71
C GLN A 200 -23.79 15.68 -20.65
N THR A 201 -24.12 16.70 -19.87
CA THR A 201 -23.32 17.13 -18.71
C THR A 201 -23.75 16.45 -17.40
N SER A 202 -24.89 15.75 -17.41
CA SER A 202 -25.43 14.99 -16.29
C SER A 202 -26.13 13.73 -16.81
N TYR A 203 -26.06 12.64 -16.06
CA TYR A 203 -26.72 11.38 -16.39
C TYR A 203 -27.06 10.61 -15.11
N ASP A 204 -28.30 10.14 -14.99
CA ASP A 204 -28.71 9.23 -13.93
C ASP A 204 -28.43 7.79 -14.40
N LEU A 205 -27.29 7.25 -13.97
CA LEU A 205 -26.90 5.87 -14.25
C LEU A 205 -27.85 4.93 -13.51
N ASP A 206 -28.49 4.04 -14.25
CA ASP A 206 -29.27 2.91 -13.74
C ASP A 206 -29.18 1.77 -14.75
N LYS A 207 -28.22 0.86 -14.55
CA LYS A 207 -27.94 -0.22 -15.51
C LYS A 207 -27.85 -1.56 -14.81
N ASN A 208 -28.37 -2.58 -15.47
CA ASN A 208 -28.29 -3.97 -15.03
C ASN A 208 -27.22 -4.70 -15.85
N ILE A 209 -26.31 -5.37 -15.16
CA ILE A 209 -25.24 -6.17 -15.73
C ILE A 209 -25.56 -7.63 -15.44
N ASP A 210 -25.62 -8.46 -16.49
CA ASP A 210 -25.80 -9.90 -16.34
C ASP A 210 -24.49 -10.52 -15.84
N VAL A 211 -24.54 -11.10 -14.65
CA VAL A 211 -23.43 -11.78 -13.97
C VAL A 211 -23.69 -13.28 -13.80
N SER A 212 -24.59 -13.86 -14.59
CA SER A 212 -24.97 -15.28 -14.56
C SER A 212 -23.79 -16.23 -14.81
N SER A 213 -22.79 -15.79 -15.56
CA SER A 213 -21.59 -16.58 -15.86
C SER A 213 -20.60 -16.66 -14.68
N LEU A 214 -20.75 -15.82 -13.65
CA LEU A 214 -19.90 -15.85 -12.46
C LEU A 214 -20.37 -16.93 -11.48
N ALA A 215 -19.42 -17.60 -10.82
CA ALA A 215 -19.74 -18.49 -9.71
C ALA A 215 -20.23 -17.69 -8.48
N ASN A 216 -20.82 -18.36 -7.49
CA ASN A 216 -21.13 -17.72 -6.21
C ASN A 216 -19.84 -17.21 -5.53
N GLY A 217 -19.93 -16.06 -4.86
CA GLY A 217 -18.78 -15.43 -4.21
C GLY A 217 -18.92 -13.92 -4.04
N HIS A 218 -17.90 -13.32 -3.43
CA HIS A 218 -17.76 -11.88 -3.30
C HIS A 218 -17.07 -11.31 -4.54
N TYR A 219 -17.63 -10.23 -5.09
CA TYR A 219 -17.14 -9.61 -6.32
C TYR A 219 -17.05 -8.11 -6.18
N HIS A 220 -16.04 -7.56 -6.81
CA HIS A 220 -15.85 -6.13 -6.97
C HIS A 220 -16.16 -5.75 -8.41
N PHE A 221 -16.71 -4.55 -8.59
CA PHE A 221 -16.98 -3.96 -9.89
C PHE A 221 -16.42 -2.55 -9.97
N PHE A 222 -15.97 -2.18 -11.15
CA PHE A 222 -15.38 -0.88 -11.43
C PHE A 222 -16.26 -0.12 -12.41
N VAL A 223 -16.51 1.15 -12.13
CA VAL A 223 -17.20 2.06 -13.03
C VAL A 223 -16.23 3.15 -13.43
N THR A 224 -16.02 3.34 -14.74
CA THR A 224 -15.20 4.41 -15.31
C THR A 224 -16.06 5.32 -16.18
N ILE A 225 -16.17 6.58 -15.78
CA ILE A 225 -16.84 7.64 -16.53
C ILE A 225 -15.77 8.38 -17.33
N THR A 226 -16.00 8.54 -18.63
CA THR A 226 -15.10 9.29 -19.53
C THR A 226 -15.85 10.45 -20.17
N ASP A 227 -15.27 11.64 -20.18
CA ASP A 227 -15.80 12.81 -20.89
C ASP A 227 -15.26 12.92 -22.33
N GLN A 228 -15.80 13.86 -23.12
CA GLN A 228 -15.39 14.09 -24.52
C GLN A 228 -13.98 14.71 -24.66
N LYS A 229 -13.33 15.07 -23.55
CA LYS A 229 -11.91 15.46 -23.52
C LYS A 229 -11.00 14.30 -23.08
N GLY A 230 -11.56 13.12 -22.86
CA GLY A 230 -10.84 11.93 -22.44
C GLY A 230 -10.50 11.91 -20.95
N LYS A 231 -11.01 12.85 -20.15
CA LYS A 231 -10.82 12.84 -18.70
C LYS A 231 -11.69 11.77 -18.08
N LYS A 232 -11.18 11.17 -17.00
CA LYS A 232 -11.79 9.99 -16.38
C LYS A 232 -12.03 10.17 -14.90
N PHE A 233 -13.14 9.59 -14.45
CA PHE A 233 -13.40 9.33 -13.04
C PHE A 233 -13.72 7.85 -12.89
N SER A 234 -13.12 7.19 -11.91
CA SER A 234 -13.41 5.80 -11.60
C SER A 234 -13.83 5.64 -10.15
N TYR A 235 -14.71 4.69 -9.89
CA TYR A 235 -14.98 4.21 -8.55
C TYR A 235 -15.23 2.71 -8.55
N GLU A 236 -15.14 2.12 -7.37
CA GLU A 236 -15.36 0.70 -7.14
C GLU A 236 -16.58 0.48 -6.24
N GLY A 237 -17.25 -0.65 -6.44
CA GLY A 237 -18.24 -1.18 -5.50
C GLY A 237 -18.14 -2.70 -5.42
N HIS A 238 -18.91 -3.31 -4.53
CA HIS A 238 -18.89 -4.76 -4.33
C HIS A 238 -20.28 -5.35 -4.15
N PHE A 239 -20.42 -6.65 -4.42
CA PHE A 239 -21.64 -7.40 -4.19
C PHE A 239 -21.34 -8.87 -3.89
N ASP A 240 -22.26 -9.52 -3.16
CA ASP A 240 -22.21 -10.96 -2.92
C ASP A 240 -23.16 -11.68 -3.88
N LYS A 241 -22.60 -12.48 -4.78
CA LYS A 241 -23.35 -13.40 -5.62
C LYS A 241 -23.69 -14.66 -4.82
N LYS A 242 -24.99 -14.92 -4.67
CA LYS A 242 -25.58 -16.10 -4.04
C LYS A 242 -26.28 -16.97 -5.06
#